data_AF-A0A8S1JP83-F1
#
_entry.id   AF-A0A8S1JP83-F1
#
_cell.length_a   1.000
_cell.length_b   1.000
_cell.length_c   1.000
_cell.angle_alpha   90.00
_cell.angle_beta   90.00
_cell.angle_gamma   90.00
#
_symmetry.space_group_name_H-M   'P 1'
#
loop_
_entity.id
_entity.type
_entity.pdbx_description
1 polymer ?
#
loop_
_entity_poly.entity_id
_entity_poly.type
_entity_poly.pdbx_seq_one_letter_code
_entity_poly.pdbx_strand_id
1 'polypeptide(L)'
;MSNKNPIMQDNAQNNNSLIQENDSKVINNKSQAQQLTEEQKQQQMDQFKKFLQQTGISDAFQVIFAEIIDKKLKEEDSYKYTADRLREIGKGLSTEQMKAKSEMQKRELAEKMKKK
;
A
#
# COMPACT_ATOMS: atom_id res chain seq x y z
N MET A 1 41.21 26.24 60.79
CA MET A 1 40.08 25.28 60.72
C MET A 1 39.02 25.85 59.79
N SER A 2 38.83 25.27 58.60
CA SER A 2 37.65 25.49 57.75
C SER A 2 37.15 24.13 57.32
N ASN A 3 35.90 23.84 57.67
CA ASN A 3 35.30 22.53 57.57
C ASN A 3 34.89 22.19 56.14
N LYS A 4 35.11 20.93 55.79
CA LYS A 4 34.76 20.23 54.55
C LYS A 4 33.24 20.08 54.41
N ASN A 5 32.71 20.14 53.18
CA ASN A 5 31.96 19.06 52.54
C ASN A 5 31.42 19.46 51.13
N PRO A 6 31.08 18.48 50.27
CA PRO A 6 31.65 18.36 48.92
C PRO A 6 30.71 18.79 47.80
N ILE A 7 31.32 19.14 46.66
CA ILE A 7 30.65 19.31 45.38
C ILE A 7 30.14 17.93 44.95
N MET A 8 28.81 17.75 44.98
CA MET A 8 28.16 16.61 44.34
C MET A 8 28.28 16.77 42.82
N GLN A 9 28.87 15.74 42.20
CA GLN A 9 28.88 15.53 40.76
C GLN A 9 27.47 15.14 40.33
N ASP A 10 26.76 16.03 39.63
CA ASP A 10 25.60 15.63 38.86
C ASP A 10 26.07 15.06 37.52
N ASN A 11 25.81 13.77 37.35
CA ASN A 11 26.07 12.95 36.18
C ASN A 11 25.34 13.51 34.96
N ALA A 12 26.00 14.38 34.19
CA ALA A 12 25.66 14.69 32.81
C ALA A 12 26.52 13.88 31.81
N GLN A 13 26.88 12.65 32.18
CA GLN A 13 27.41 11.69 31.23
C GLN A 13 26.41 10.58 31.00
N ASN A 14 26.09 10.43 29.71
CA ASN A 14 25.69 9.22 29.01
C ASN A 14 24.38 9.45 28.29
N ASN A 15 24.48 9.82 27.01
CA ASN A 15 23.47 9.62 25.95
C ASN A 15 23.89 10.23 24.59
N ASN A 16 25.14 10.69 24.42
CA ASN A 16 25.60 11.29 23.16
C ASN A 16 26.64 10.46 22.38
N SER A 17 26.91 9.21 22.77
CA SER A 17 27.80 8.31 22.02
C SER A 17 27.08 7.21 21.24
N LEU A 18 25.75 7.09 21.32
CA LEU A 18 24.99 6.05 20.59
C LEU A 18 24.49 6.50 19.20
N ILE A 19 24.69 7.77 18.83
CA ILE A 19 24.19 8.33 17.57
C ILE A 19 25.25 8.29 16.46
N GLN A 20 26.56 8.35 16.80
CA GLN A 20 27.61 8.42 15.77
C GLN A 20 27.98 7.07 15.13
N GLU A 21 27.67 5.92 15.74
CA GLU A 21 27.99 4.61 15.15
C GLU A 21 26.94 4.10 14.15
N ASN A 22 25.72 4.68 14.16
CA ASN A 22 24.66 4.26 13.24
C ASN A 22 24.70 4.98 11.89
N ASP A 23 25.24 6.20 11.81
CA ASP A 23 25.36 6.93 10.54
C ASP A 23 26.39 6.31 9.58
N SER A 24 27.44 5.68 10.11
CA SER A 24 28.47 5.05 9.26
C SER A 24 28.04 3.70 8.65
N LYS A 25 27.00 3.04 9.20
CA LYS A 25 26.46 1.77 8.66
C LYS A 25 25.29 1.94 7.70
N VAL A 26 24.58 3.08 7.73
CA VAL A 26 23.48 3.35 6.79
C VAL A 26 23.99 3.76 5.40
N ILE A 27 25.24 4.25 5.29
CA ILE A 27 25.82 4.69 4.01
C ILE A 27 26.23 3.50 3.10
N ASN A 28 26.47 2.30 3.66
CA ASN A 28 26.94 1.14 2.89
C ASN A 28 25.84 0.24 2.30
N ASN A 29 24.55 0.48 2.57
CA ASN A 29 23.45 -0.28 1.96
C ASN A 29 22.84 0.40 0.71
N LYS A 30 23.38 1.54 0.27
CA LYS A 30 22.96 2.23 -0.97
C LYS A 30 23.63 1.69 -2.25
N SER A 31 24.58 0.77 -2.13
CA SER A 31 25.41 0.29 -3.25
C SER A 31 24.96 -1.06 -3.86
N GLN A 32 23.82 -1.61 -3.44
CA GLN A 32 23.22 -2.81 -4.06
C GLN A 32 21.77 -2.60 -4.54
N ALA A 33 21.37 -1.37 -4.85
CA ALA A 33 20.27 -1.21 -5.80
C ALA A 33 20.80 -1.73 -7.14
N GLN A 34 20.46 -2.98 -7.48
CA GLN A 34 20.77 -3.56 -8.78
C GLN A 34 20.30 -2.57 -9.84
N GLN A 35 21.26 -1.96 -10.55
CA GLN A 35 20.93 -1.07 -11.65
C GLN A 35 20.28 -1.94 -12.73
N LEU A 36 18.96 -1.88 -12.79
CA LEU A 36 18.19 -2.54 -13.84
C LEU A 36 18.70 -2.03 -15.18
N THR A 37 18.93 -2.95 -16.12
CA THR A 37 19.19 -2.56 -17.51
C THR A 37 17.98 -1.81 -18.06
N GLU A 38 18.20 -0.98 -19.09
CA GLU A 38 17.10 -0.22 -19.69
C GLU A 38 15.99 -1.13 -20.23
N GLU A 39 16.37 -2.31 -20.73
CA GLU A 39 15.44 -3.36 -21.14
C GLU A 39 14.62 -3.91 -19.96
N GLN A 40 15.24 -4.18 -18.82
CA GLN A 40 14.54 -4.65 -17.62
C GLN A 40 13.56 -3.60 -17.08
N LYS A 41 13.94 -2.32 -17.10
CA LYS A 41 13.04 -1.22 -16.72
C LYS A 41 11.83 -1.17 -17.66
N GLN A 42 12.06 -1.31 -18.96
CA GLN A 42 10.98 -1.29 -19.94
C GLN A 42 10.01 -2.47 -19.74
N GLN A 43 10.54 -3.68 -19.52
CA GLN A 43 9.72 -4.85 -19.24
C GLN A 43 8.87 -4.68 -17.97
N GLN A 44 9.45 -4.14 -16.88
CA GLN A 44 8.69 -3.83 -15.66
C GLN A 44 7.60 -2.80 -15.90
N MET A 45 7.88 -1.75 -16.68
CA MET A 45 6.90 -0.73 -17.03
C MET A 45 5.74 -1.31 -17.85
N ASP A 46 6.03 -2.21 -18.78
CA ASP A 46 5.01 -2.87 -19.59
C ASP A 46 4.15 -3.82 -18.76
N GLN A 47 4.75 -4.56 -17.82
CA GLN A 47 4.01 -5.39 -16.86
C GLN A 47 3.11 -4.53 -15.97
N PHE A 48 3.62 -3.41 -15.48
CA PHE A 48 2.85 -2.45 -14.69
C PHE A 48 1.63 -1.92 -15.47
N LYS A 49 1.84 -1.45 -16.70
CA LYS A 49 0.75 -0.98 -17.57
C LYS A 49 -0.29 -2.07 -17.83
N LYS A 50 0.14 -3.30 -18.12
CA LYS A 50 -0.77 -4.44 -18.29
C LYS A 50 -1.57 -4.72 -17.03
N PHE A 51 -0.93 -4.69 -15.86
CA PHE A 51 -1.61 -4.89 -14.59
C PHE A 51 -2.68 -3.82 -14.33
N LEU A 52 -2.37 -2.54 -14.56
CA LEU A 52 -3.35 -1.46 -14.44
C LEU A 52 -4.54 -1.67 -15.37
N GLN A 53 -4.28 -2.03 -16.63
CA GLN A 53 -5.33 -2.27 -17.63
C GLN A 53 -6.22 -3.47 -17.27
N GLN A 54 -5.63 -4.57 -16.80
CA GLN A 54 -6.36 -5.79 -16.45
C GLN A 54 -7.20 -5.64 -15.19
N THR A 55 -6.71 -4.87 -14.22
CA THR A 55 -7.39 -4.69 -12.94
C THR A 55 -8.42 -3.56 -12.96
N GLY A 56 -8.31 -2.60 -13.89
CA GLY A 56 -9.13 -1.39 -13.91
C GLY A 56 -8.88 -0.48 -12.70
N ILE A 57 -7.78 -0.69 -11.96
CA ILE A 57 -7.52 0.07 -10.73
C ILE A 57 -7.31 1.56 -11.03
N SER A 58 -6.74 1.91 -12.19
CA SER A 58 -6.58 3.30 -12.60
C SER A 58 -7.95 3.99 -12.77
N ASP A 59 -8.89 3.33 -13.45
CA ASP A 59 -10.24 3.84 -13.67
C ASP A 59 -11.00 3.98 -12.34
N ALA A 60 -10.85 3.02 -11.43
CA ALA A 60 -11.44 3.09 -10.10
C ALA A 60 -10.97 4.33 -9.32
N PHE A 61 -9.66 4.62 -9.34
CA PHE A 61 -9.14 5.82 -8.70
C PHE A 61 -9.63 7.09 -9.39
N GLN A 62 -9.71 7.13 -10.72
CA GLN A 62 -10.25 8.30 -11.45
C GLN A 62 -11.69 8.60 -11.03
N VAL A 63 -12.54 7.58 -10.91
CA VAL A 63 -13.92 7.73 -10.44
C VAL A 63 -13.96 8.23 -9.00
N ILE A 64 -13.16 7.65 -8.10
CA ILE A 64 -13.10 8.09 -6.70
C ILE A 64 -12.64 9.54 -6.59
N PHE A 65 -11.64 9.95 -7.37
CA PHE A 65 -11.19 11.35 -7.39
C PHE A 65 -12.28 12.30 -7.90
N ALA A 66 -13.01 11.91 -8.95
CA ALA A 66 -14.15 12.70 -9.42
C ALA A 66 -15.23 12.84 -8.33
N GLU A 67 -15.53 11.75 -7.60
CA GLU A 67 -16.46 11.77 -6.46
C GLU A 67 -15.95 12.70 -5.33
N ILE A 68 -14.64 12.71 -5.05
CA ILE A 68 -14.03 13.60 -4.04
C ILE A 68 -14.23 15.07 -4.40
N ILE A 69 -13.98 15.42 -5.65
CA ILE A 69 -14.13 16.80 -6.16
C ILE A 69 -15.60 17.21 -6.13
N ASP A 70 -16.49 16.35 -6.65
CA ASP A 70 -17.94 16.62 -6.68
C ASP A 70 -18.53 16.82 -5.29
N LYS A 71 -18.13 15.97 -4.34
CA LYS A 71 -18.57 16.05 -2.93
C LYS A 71 -17.87 17.16 -2.14
N LYS A 72 -16.88 17.84 -2.73
CA LYS A 72 -16.04 18.87 -2.07
C LYS A 72 -15.47 18.37 -0.75
N LEU A 73 -15.00 17.12 -0.76
CA LEU A 73 -14.36 16.53 0.42
C LEU A 73 -13.08 17.30 0.77
N LYS A 74 -12.82 17.45 2.05
CA LYS A 74 -11.59 18.06 2.53
C LYS A 74 -10.43 17.06 2.44
N GLU A 75 -9.21 17.57 2.45
CA GLU A 75 -8.00 16.76 2.33
C GLU A 75 -7.92 15.70 3.45
N GLU A 76 -8.30 16.08 4.67
CA GLU A 76 -8.33 15.18 5.84
C GLU A 76 -9.28 13.98 5.66
N ASP A 77 -10.37 14.15 4.91
CA ASP A 77 -11.39 13.11 4.70
C ASP A 77 -11.12 12.26 3.46
N SER A 78 -10.26 12.73 2.57
CA SER A 78 -10.06 12.19 1.22
C SER A 78 -9.49 10.75 1.24
N TYR A 79 -8.54 10.47 2.14
CA TYR A 79 -7.96 9.13 2.29
C TYR A 79 -8.97 8.13 2.85
N LYS A 80 -9.72 8.52 3.88
CA LYS A 80 -10.74 7.66 4.46
C LYS A 80 -11.82 7.33 3.43
N TYR A 81 -12.31 8.34 2.72
CA TYR A 81 -13.31 8.17 1.67
C TYR A 81 -12.81 7.23 0.57
N THR A 82 -11.57 7.42 0.11
CA THR A 82 -10.95 6.56 -0.91
C THR A 82 -10.89 5.10 -0.46
N ALA A 83 -10.44 4.84 0.77
CA ALA A 83 -10.35 3.49 1.32
C ALA A 83 -11.73 2.82 1.43
N ASP A 84 -12.74 3.56 1.88
CA ASP A 84 -14.12 3.06 1.97
C ASP A 84 -14.68 2.73 0.58
N ARG A 85 -14.48 3.59 -0.42
CA ARG A 85 -14.93 3.33 -1.80
C ARG A 85 -14.22 2.15 -2.46
N LEU A 86 -12.91 2.00 -2.27
CA LEU A 86 -12.20 0.81 -2.76
C LEU A 86 -12.76 -0.48 -2.15
N ARG A 87 -13.11 -0.47 -0.87
CA ARG A 87 -13.75 -1.60 -0.19
C ARG A 87 -15.13 -1.91 -0.76
N GLU A 88 -15.92 -0.88 -1.06
CA GLU A 88 -17.25 -1.03 -1.68
C GLU A 88 -17.15 -1.60 -3.10
N ILE A 89 -16.24 -1.08 -3.93
CA ILE A 89 -15.98 -1.61 -5.27
C ILE A 89 -15.57 -3.08 -5.20
N GLY A 90 -14.65 -3.44 -4.30
CA GLY A 90 -14.22 -4.83 -4.11
C GLY A 90 -15.36 -5.77 -3.71
N LYS A 91 -16.29 -5.33 -2.85
CA LYS A 91 -17.50 -6.10 -2.48
C LYS A 91 -18.47 -6.26 -3.66
N GLY A 92 -18.63 -5.23 -4.49
CA GLY A 92 -19.46 -5.30 -5.69
C GLY A 92 -18.95 -6.36 -6.66
N LEU A 93 -17.63 -6.38 -6.92
CA LEU A 93 -16.99 -7.36 -7.79
C LEU A 93 -17.15 -8.80 -7.30
N SER A 94 -16.97 -9.06 -6.00
CA SER A 94 -17.11 -10.41 -5.46
C SER A 94 -18.56 -10.92 -5.54
N THR A 95 -19.53 -10.05 -5.32
CA THR A 95 -20.95 -10.38 -5.40
C THR A 95 -21.35 -10.75 -6.83
N GLU A 96 -20.88 -9.98 -7.82
CA GLU A 96 -21.17 -10.24 -9.23
C GLU A 96 -20.54 -11.55 -9.72
N GLN A 97 -19.31 -11.83 -9.30
CA GLN A 97 -18.64 -13.10 -9.59
C GLN A 97 -19.37 -14.31 -8.97
N MET A 98 -19.90 -14.17 -7.75
CA MET A 98 -20.69 -15.22 -7.10
C MET A 98 -22.02 -15.49 -7.84
N LYS A 99 -22.70 -14.45 -8.30
CA LYS A 99 -23.93 -14.59 -9.12
C LYS A 99 -23.63 -15.33 -10.44
N ALA A 100 -22.60 -14.91 -11.17
CA ALA A 100 -22.21 -15.55 -12.43
C ALA A 100 -21.91 -17.05 -12.26
N LYS A 101 -21.20 -17.43 -11.19
CA LYS A 101 -20.94 -18.84 -10.85
C LYS A 101 -22.22 -19.61 -10.53
N SER A 102 -23.14 -19.02 -9.77
CA SER A 102 -24.43 -19.65 -9.44
C SER A 102 -25.28 -19.90 -10.69
N GLU A 103 -25.32 -18.94 -11.62
CA GLU A 103 -26.06 -19.08 -12.87
C GLU A 103 -25.47 -20.16 -13.79
N MET A 104 -24.15 -20.23 -13.88
CA MET A 104 -23.45 -21.27 -14.63
C MET A 104 -23.77 -22.67 -14.08
N GLN A 105 -23.72 -22.84 -12.75
CA GLN A 105 -24.07 -24.10 -12.09
C GLN A 105 -25.53 -24.50 -12.32
N LYS A 106 -26.46 -23.54 -12.30
CA LYS A 106 -27.88 -23.78 -12.60
C LYS A 106 -28.07 -24.25 -14.05
N ARG A 107 -27.35 -23.66 -15.00
CA ARG A 107 -27.40 -24.05 -16.42
C ARG A 107 -26.84 -25.46 -16.62
N GLU A 108 -25.69 -25.78 -16.03
CA GLU A 108 -25.10 -27.12 -16.10
C GLU A 108 -26.00 -28.20 -15.50
N LEU A 109 -26.65 -27.89 -14.37
CA LEU A 109 -27.60 -28.81 -13.74
C LEU A 109 -28.83 -29.03 -14.64
N ALA A 110 -29.36 -27.96 -15.23
CA ALA A 110 -30.49 -28.04 -16.16
C ALA A 110 -30.15 -28.86 -17.42
N GLU A 111 -28.94 -28.73 -17.96
CA GLU A 111 -28.49 -29.56 -19.09
C GLU A 111 -28.32 -31.03 -18.71
N LYS A 112 -27.79 -31.33 -17.52
CA LYS A 112 -27.68 -32.71 -17.01
C LYS A 112 -29.04 -33.37 -16.82
N MET A 113 -30.05 -32.61 -16.37
CA MET A 113 -31.40 -33.12 -16.19
C MET A 113 -32.14 -33.35 -17.52
N LYS A 114 -31.81 -32.61 -18.59
CA LYS A 114 -32.38 -32.82 -19.93
C LYS A 114 -31.80 -34.01 -20.69
N LYS A 115 -30.63 -34.52 -20.26
CA LYS A 115 -29.93 -35.67 -20.87
C LYS A 115 -30.27 -37.01 -20.18
N LYS A 116 -31.17 -37.01 -19.21
CA LYS A 116 -31.73 -38.19 -18.54
C LYS A 116 -33.15 -38.42 -19.05
#